data_AF-A0A7W4D3F4-F1
#
_entry.id   AF-A0A7W4D3F4-F1
#
_cell.length_a   1.000
_cell.length_b   1.000
_cell.length_c   1.000
_cell.angle_alpha   90.00
_cell.angle_beta   90.00
_cell.angle_gamma   90.00
#
_symmetry.space_group_name_H-M   'P 1'
#
loop_
_entity.id
_entity.type
_entity.pdbx_description
1 polymer ?
#
loop_
_entity_poly.entity_id
_entity_poly.type
_entity_poly.pdbx_seq_one_letter_code
_entity_poly.pdbx_strand_id
1 'polypeptide(L)'
;MHSRTGEPELIQPGRFHDALEPLAIHGWQVQQTTEGITVRIVDPDQQVDLDQITRRLRAALTSAEVSDDIHFEITPVQEPARTPLGKAPLIIGQKQGRPGVEGSR
;
A
#
# COMPACT_ATOMS: atom_id res chain seq x y z
N MET A 1 11.79 -29.94 1.70
CA MET A 1 11.07 -28.87 0.97
C MET A 1 10.01 -28.32 1.90
N HIS A 2 10.27 -27.17 2.53
CA HIS A 2 9.31 -26.51 3.40
C HIS A 2 8.65 -25.37 2.62
N SER A 3 7.51 -25.63 2.01
CA SER A 3 6.60 -24.57 1.60
C SER A 3 5.88 -24.10 2.85
N ARG A 4 6.44 -23.11 3.54
CA ARG A 4 5.75 -22.41 4.62
C ARG A 4 4.67 -21.54 3.97
N THR A 5 3.44 -21.75 4.43
CA THR A 5 2.26 -20.87 4.42
C THR A 5 2.37 -19.63 3.54
N GLY A 6 1.48 -19.51 2.55
CA GLY A 6 1.31 -18.30 1.75
C GLY A 6 1.03 -17.09 2.63
N GLU A 7 2.08 -16.42 3.06
CA GLU A 7 2.02 -15.06 3.55
C GLU A 7 1.76 -14.20 2.31
N PRO A 8 0.77 -13.29 2.33
CA PRO A 8 0.54 -12.39 1.21
C PRO A 8 1.85 -11.65 0.96
N GLU A 9 2.41 -11.81 -0.24
CA GLU A 9 3.66 -11.13 -0.61
C GLU A 9 3.51 -9.64 -0.24
N LEU A 10 4.28 -9.25 0.77
CA LEU A 10 4.30 -7.88 1.27
C LEU A 10 4.73 -7.00 0.11
N ILE A 11 3.81 -6.17 -0.37
CA ILE A 11 4.09 -5.33 -1.53
C ILE A 11 5.19 -4.35 -1.14
N GLN A 12 6.26 -4.35 -1.92
CA GLN A 12 7.46 -3.59 -1.61
C GLN A 12 7.23 -2.10 -1.88
N PRO A 13 7.53 -1.20 -0.92
CA PRO A 13 7.34 0.24 -1.12
C PRO A 13 8.15 0.80 -2.30
N GLY A 14 9.28 0.19 -2.63
CA GLY A 14 10.08 0.55 -3.81
C GLY A 14 9.29 0.45 -5.11
N ARG A 15 8.41 -0.55 -5.27
CA ARG A 15 7.61 -0.71 -6.50
C ARG A 15 6.59 0.40 -6.69
N PHE A 16 5.96 0.84 -5.59
CA PHE A 16 5.07 2.00 -5.63
C PHE A 16 5.85 3.29 -5.88
N HIS A 17 7.05 3.43 -5.27
CA HIS A 17 7.92 4.56 -5.55
C HIS A 17 8.26 4.63 -7.04
N ASP A 18 8.80 3.56 -7.63
CA ASP A 18 9.21 3.53 -9.04
C ASP A 18 8.05 3.79 -10.00
N ALA A 19 6.85 3.27 -9.68
CA ALA A 19 5.66 3.47 -10.51
C ALA A 19 5.10 4.91 -10.43
N LEU A 20 5.30 5.59 -9.30
CA LEU A 20 4.75 6.92 -9.02
C LEU A 20 5.77 8.04 -9.17
N GLU A 21 7.07 7.76 -9.15
CA GLU A 21 8.15 8.74 -9.27
C GLU A 21 8.06 9.60 -10.54
N PRO A 22 7.63 9.08 -11.71
CA PRO A 22 7.45 9.90 -12.91
C PRO A 22 6.26 10.86 -12.85
N LEU A 23 5.40 10.73 -11.84
CA LEU A 23 4.23 11.58 -11.65
C LEU A 23 4.56 12.72 -10.70
N ALA A 24 4.18 13.94 -11.07
CA ALA A 24 4.32 15.12 -10.21
C ALA A 24 3.25 15.12 -9.08
N ILE A 25 3.28 14.11 -8.22
CA ILE A 25 2.39 14.00 -7.05
C ILE A 25 3.07 14.51 -5.78
N HIS A 26 2.29 15.07 -4.86
CA HIS A 26 2.81 15.62 -3.60
C HIS A 26 3.23 14.56 -2.59
N GLY A 27 2.73 13.34 -2.73
CA GLY A 27 3.06 12.21 -1.86
C GLY A 27 2.08 11.05 -2.03
N TRP A 28 2.40 9.92 -1.39
CA TRP A 28 1.54 8.74 -1.42
C TRP A 28 1.72 7.89 -0.18
N GLN A 29 0.70 7.07 0.12
CA GLN A 29 0.74 6.06 1.16
C GLN A 29 0.01 4.81 0.70
N VAL A 30 0.49 3.65 1.12
CA VAL A 30 -0.14 2.35 0.83
C VAL A 30 -0.65 1.77 2.14
N GLN A 31 -1.88 1.29 2.14
CA GLN A 31 -2.43 0.50 3.21
C GLN A 31 -2.75 -0.90 2.67
N GLN A 32 -2.23 -1.92 3.34
CA GLN A 32 -2.53 -3.30 3.03
C GLN A 32 -3.38 -3.90 4.15
N THR A 33 -4.52 -4.47 3.77
CA THR A 33 -5.42 -5.20 4.64
C THR A 33 -5.60 -6.63 4.13
N THR A 34 -6.38 -7.44 4.85
CA THR A 34 -6.82 -8.76 4.36
C THR A 34 -7.82 -8.65 3.20
N GLU A 35 -8.43 -7.47 3.01
CA GLU A 35 -9.42 -7.21 1.97
C GLU A 35 -8.77 -6.70 0.67
N GLY A 36 -7.57 -6.13 0.75
CA GLY A 36 -6.84 -5.65 -0.42
C GLY A 36 -5.83 -4.55 -0.12
N ILE A 37 -5.63 -3.70 -1.12
CA ILE A 37 -4.66 -2.62 -1.13
C ILE A 37 -5.39 -1.31 -1.37
N THR A 38 -5.19 -0.34 -0.49
CA THR A 38 -5.62 1.05 -0.69
C THR A 38 -4.41 1.93 -0.86
N VAL A 39 -4.33 2.68 -1.95
CA VAL A 39 -3.28 3.67 -2.20
C VAL A 39 -3.88 5.07 -2.05
N ARG A 40 -3.36 5.83 -1.09
CA ARG A 40 -3.72 7.23 -0.90
C ARG A 40 -2.74 8.12 -1.63
N ILE A 41 -3.25 9.00 -2.49
CA ILE A 41 -2.44 9.97 -3.23
C ILE A 41 -2.69 11.34 -2.62
N VAL A 42 -1.62 12.02 -2.19
CA VAL A 42 -1.72 13.37 -1.66
C VAL A 42 -1.89 14.32 -2.85
N ASP A 43 -3.08 14.92 -2.95
CA ASP A 43 -3.49 15.79 -4.05
C ASP A 43 -4.25 17.02 -3.54
N PRO A 44 -3.59 17.93 -2.79
CA PRO A 44 -4.22 19.13 -2.25
C PRO A 44 -4.81 20.04 -3.34
N ASP A 45 -4.21 20.03 -4.54
CA ASP A 45 -4.58 20.89 -5.67
C ASP A 45 -5.65 20.28 -6.57
N GLN A 46 -6.03 19.01 -6.37
CA GLN A 46 -6.99 18.26 -7.20
C GLN A 46 -6.58 18.18 -8.68
N GLN A 47 -5.30 17.95 -8.94
CA GLN A 47 -4.73 17.97 -10.30
C GLN A 47 -4.23 16.61 -10.79
N VAL A 48 -4.24 15.57 -9.94
CA VAL A 48 -3.68 14.28 -10.34
C VAL A 48 -4.62 13.50 -11.26
N ASP A 49 -4.05 12.85 -12.28
CA ASP A 49 -4.76 11.93 -13.16
C ASP A 49 -4.84 10.54 -12.51
N LEU A 50 -5.97 10.28 -11.81
CA LEU A 50 -6.20 9.02 -11.11
C LEU A 50 -6.21 7.81 -12.06
N ASP A 51 -6.67 7.97 -13.31
CA ASP A 51 -6.68 6.87 -14.27
C ASP A 51 -5.26 6.50 -14.70
N GLN A 52 -4.40 7.50 -14.92
CA GLN A 52 -2.99 7.29 -15.21
C GLN A 52 -2.25 6.63 -14.04
N ILE A 53 -2.52 7.08 -12.82
CA ILE A 53 -1.98 6.47 -11.60
C ILE A 53 -2.42 5.00 -11.51
N THR A 54 -3.71 4.73 -11.73
CA THR A 54 -4.28 3.38 -11.70
C THR A 54 -3.59 2.46 -12.69
N ARG A 55 -3.43 2.90 -13.95
CA ARG A 55 -2.76 2.10 -14.99
C ARG A 55 -1.31 1.79 -14.63
N ARG A 56 -0.54 2.76 -14.13
CA ARG A 56 0.86 2.56 -13.74
C ARG A 56 1.00 1.60 -12.56
N LEU A 57 0.18 1.78 -11.52
CA LEU A 57 0.23 0.92 -10.35
C LEU A 57 -0.22 -0.51 -10.66
N ARG A 58 -1.26 -0.70 -11.48
CA ARG A 58 -1.65 -2.03 -11.97
C ARG A 58 -0.52 -2.70 -12.74
N ALA A 59 0.13 -2.01 -13.67
CA ALA A 59 1.26 -2.55 -14.41
C ALA A 59 2.43 -2.96 -13.50
N ALA A 60 2.73 -2.16 -12.47
CA ALA A 60 3.76 -2.48 -11.49
C ALA A 60 3.41 -3.71 -10.62
N LEU A 61 2.15 -3.84 -10.21
CA LEU A 61 1.66 -5.01 -9.45
C LEU A 61 1.69 -6.28 -10.30
N THR A 62 1.23 -6.22 -11.55
CA THR A 62 1.30 -7.35 -12.49
C THR A 62 2.76 -7.77 -12.75
N SER A 63 3.68 -6.81 -12.92
CA SER A 63 5.12 -7.11 -13.07
C SER A 63 5.75 -7.72 -11.81
N ALA A 64 5.10 -7.56 -10.66
CA ALA A 64 5.51 -8.16 -9.40
C ALA A 64 4.75 -9.46 -9.08
N GLU A 65 4.04 -10.03 -10.07
CA GLU A 65 3.29 -11.29 -9.95
C GLU A 65 2.20 -11.26 -8.85
N VAL A 66 1.74 -10.06 -8.48
CA VAL A 66 0.61 -9.87 -7.57
C VAL A 66 -0.67 -10.32 -8.28
N SER A 67 -1.44 -11.20 -7.62
CA SER A 67 -2.68 -11.72 -8.20
C SER A 67 -3.66 -10.61 -8.56
N ASP A 68 -4.27 -10.70 -9.75
CA ASP A 68 -5.29 -9.76 -10.23
C ASP A 68 -6.56 -9.76 -9.37
N ASP A 69 -6.77 -10.83 -8.58
CA ASP A 69 -7.90 -10.97 -7.66
C ASP A 69 -7.81 -10.05 -6.44
N ILE A 70 -6.64 -9.43 -6.20
CA ILE A 70 -6.48 -8.51 -5.08
C ILE A 70 -7.26 -7.23 -5.35
N HIS A 71 -8.17 -6.90 -4.45
CA HIS A 71 -8.87 -5.63 -4.47
C HIS A 71 -7.86 -4.48 -4.35
N PHE A 72 -7.91 -3.54 -5.27
CA PHE A 72 -6.98 -2.43 -5.36
C PHE A 72 -7.75 -1.15 -5.64
N GLU A 73 -7.64 -0.19 -4.73
CA GLU A 73 -8.31 1.11 -4.78
C GLU A 73 -7.28 2.23 -4.67
N ILE A 74 -7.51 3.32 -5.40
CA ILE A 74 -6.76 4.58 -5.26
C ILE A 74 -7.72 5.67 -4.82
N THR A 75 -7.33 6.39 -3.76
CA THR A 75 -8.13 7.48 -3.20
C THR A 75 -7.26 8.75 -3.12
N PRO A 76 -7.67 9.88 -3.73
CA PRO A 76 -7.01 11.16 -3.47
C PRO A 76 -7.31 11.65 -2.05
N VAL A 77 -6.33 12.25 -1.40
CA VAL A 77 -6.45 12.83 -0.06
C VAL A 77 -5.78 14.21 -0.01
N GLN A 78 -6.31 15.11 0.81
CA GLN A 78 -5.71 16.44 0.97
C GLN A 78 -4.39 16.39 1.73
N GLU A 79 -4.24 15.44 2.66
CA GLU A 79 -3.08 15.32 3.53
C GLU A 79 -2.75 13.85 3.83
N PRO A 80 -1.48 13.51 4.09
CA PRO A 80 -1.10 12.16 4.46
C PRO A 80 -1.62 11.80 5.86
N ALA A 81 -2.06 10.56 6.03
CA ALA A 81 -2.37 9.99 7.32
C ALA A 81 -1.11 9.96 8.20
N ARG A 82 -1.26 10.39 9.46
CA ARG A 82 -0.18 10.43 10.45
C ARG A 82 -0.42 9.46 11.58
N THR A 83 0.66 8.89 12.09
CA THR A 83 0.66 8.14 13.35
C THR A 83 0.42 9.09 14.54
N PRO A 84 0.05 8.58 15.73
CA PRO A 84 -0.06 9.38 16.94
C PRO A 84 1.22 10.14 17.33
N LEU A 85 2.37 9.67 16.85
CA LEU A 85 3.68 10.34 17.01
C LEU A 85 3.98 11.35 15.89
N GLY A 86 3.01 11.70 15.05
CA GLY A 86 3.12 12.71 13.99
C GLY A 86 3.80 12.25 12.69
N LYS A 87 4.32 11.01 12.63
CA LYS A 87 4.98 10.47 11.43
C LYS A 87 3.98 10.11 10.34
N ALA A 88 4.31 10.35 9.08
CA ALA A 88 3.55 9.91 7.90
C ALA A 88 4.25 8.70 7.24
N PRO A 89 3.91 7.46 7.62
CA PRO A 89 4.55 6.28 7.04
C PRO A 89 4.08 6.06 5.60
N LEU A 90 4.97 5.57 4.74
CA LEU A 90 4.63 5.21 3.35
C LEU A 90 3.79 3.93 3.27
N ILE A 91 3.96 3.01 4.23
CA ILE A 91 3.13 1.80 4.35
C ILE A 91 2.46 1.76 5.71
N ILE A 92 1.14 1.57 5.71
CA ILE A 92 0.32 1.29 6.88
C ILE A 92 -0.10 -0.17 6.78
N GLY A 93 0.69 -1.06 7.38
CA GLY A 93 0.27 -2.45 7.53
C GLY A 93 -0.78 -2.56 8.63
N GLN A 94 -1.77 -3.43 8.46
CA GLN A 94 -2.47 -3.99 9.61
C GLN A 94 -1.40 -4.65 10.48
N LYS A 95 -1.18 -4.13 11.70
CA LYS A 95 -0.54 -4.93 12.75
C LYS A 95 -1.43 -6.17 12.85
N GLN A 96 -1.00 -7.31 12.30
CA GLN A 96 -1.57 -8.57 12.74
C GLN A 96 -1.39 -8.56 14.26
N GLY A 97 -2.49 -8.43 15.00
CA GLY A 97 -2.45 -8.65 16.43
C GLY A 97 -1.84 -10.02 16.60
N ARG A 98 -0.61 -10.10 17.10
CA ARG A 98 -0.09 -11.36 17.61
C ARG A 98 -1.12 -11.79 18.66
N PRO A 99 -1.79 -12.96 18.54
CA PRO A 99 -2.42 -13.52 19.71
C PRO A 99 -1.27 -13.72 20.70
N GLY A 100 -1.32 -13.00 21.82
CA GLY A 100 -0.36 -13.15 22.90
C GLY A 100 -0.41 -14.59 23.38
N VAL A 101 0.50 -15.42 22.90
CA VAL A 101 0.92 -16.65 23.56
C VAL A 101 2.04 -16.29 24.52
N GLU A 102 1.65 -15.98 25.76
CA GLU A 102 2.50 -15.97 26.94
C GLU A 102 1.53 -16.04 28.13
N GLY A 103 1.51 -17.02 29.02
CA GLY A 103 2.30 -18.22 29.22
C GLY A 103 1.65 -18.96 30.40
N SER A 104 1.82 -20.27 30.45
CA SER A 104 1.35 -21.15 31.52
C SER A 104 1.78 -20.68 32.91
N ARG A 105 0.84 -20.73 33.86
CA ARG A 105 1.02 -21.46 35.12
C ARG A 105 -0.32 -21.79 35.76
#